data_AF-A0A4R9PC16-F1
#
_entry.id   AF-A0A4R9PC16-F1
#
_cell.length_a   1.000
_cell.length_b   1.000
_cell.length_c   1.000
_cell.angle_alpha   90.00
_cell.angle_beta   90.00
_cell.angle_gamma   90.00
#
_symmetry.space_group_name_H-M   'P 1'
#
loop_
_entity.id
_entity.type
_entity.pdbx_description
1 polymer ?
#
loop_
_entity_poly.entity_id
_entity_poly.type
_entity_poly.pdbx_seq_one_letter_code
_entity_poly.pdbx_strand_id
1 'polypeptide(L)'
;GIAERYVCELESQIDLACAAATLALEDAGLDPGTVDLIVGGCGVPYQPLPASAPLVMQRLGLADGSAAAFDVNSTCLGFLTAFETAGRMIEAGQCG
;
A
#
# COMPACT_ATOMS: atom_id res chain seq x y z
N GLY A 1 26.54 -10.19 0.57
CA GLY A 1 26.25 -11.63 0.36
C GLY A 1 24.93 -11.94 1.03
N ILE A 2 24.08 -12.77 0.42
CA ILE A 2 22.73 -13.09 0.95
C ILE A 2 22.84 -14.37 1.79
N ALA A 3 22.43 -14.32 3.05
CA ALA A 3 22.44 -15.47 3.97
C ALA A 3 21.19 -16.34 3.84
N GLU A 4 20.03 -15.70 3.70
CA GLU A 4 18.74 -16.36 3.52
C GLU A 4 17.79 -15.47 2.70
N ARG A 5 16.74 -16.07 2.16
CA ARG A 5 15.66 -15.37 1.46
C ARG A 5 14.34 -16.07 1.74
N TYR A 6 13.26 -15.30 1.70
CA TYR A 6 11.91 -15.79 1.88
C TYR A 6 11.24 -15.98 0.51
N VAL A 7 10.39 -17.00 0.42
CA VAL A 7 9.59 -17.33 -0.76
C VAL A 7 8.21 -17.70 -0.26
N CYS A 8 7.17 -17.07 -0.81
CA CYS A 8 5.78 -17.37 -0.46
C CYS A 8 5.35 -18.70 -1.07
N GLU A 9 4.51 -19.44 -0.36
CA GLU A 9 3.93 -20.68 -0.88
C GLU A 9 2.50 -20.47 -1.35
N LEU A 10 1.70 -19.79 -0.52
CA LEU A 10 0.26 -19.62 -0.75
C LEU A 10 -0.15 -18.15 -0.80
N GLU A 11 0.68 -17.26 -0.26
CA GLU A 11 0.40 -15.84 -0.15
C GLU A 11 0.59 -15.13 -1.48
N SER A 12 -0.39 -14.29 -1.81
CA SER A 12 -0.28 -13.34 -2.92
C SER A 12 0.47 -12.07 -2.50
N GLN A 13 0.88 -11.26 -3.48
CA GLN A 13 1.44 -9.92 -3.21
C GLN A 13 0.49 -9.05 -2.38
N ILE A 14 -0.82 -9.21 -2.59
CA ILE A 14 -1.85 -8.47 -1.86
C ILE A 14 -1.92 -8.94 -0.40
N ASP A 15 -1.81 -10.25 -0.15
CA ASP A 15 -1.82 -10.77 1.22
C ASP A 15 -0.63 -10.22 2.03
N LEU A 16 0.56 -10.21 1.42
CA LEU A 16 1.76 -9.63 2.04
C LEU A 16 1.60 -8.13 2.30
N ALA A 17 1.07 -7.38 1.33
CA ALA A 17 0.85 -5.95 1.46
C ALA A 17 -0.18 -5.64 2.57
N CYS A 18 -1.25 -6.43 2.68
CA CYS A 18 -2.26 -6.26 3.73
C CYS A 18 -1.72 -6.61 5.11
N ALA A 19 -0.92 -7.67 5.23
CA ALA A 19 -0.25 -8.01 6.48
C ALA A 19 0.69 -6.87 6.93
N ALA A 20 1.50 -6.34 6.00
CA ALA A 20 2.39 -5.21 6.29
C ALA A 20 1.62 -3.94 6.68
N ALA A 21 0.54 -3.62 5.97
CA ALA A 21 -0.30 -2.45 6.28
C ALA A 21 -1.00 -2.59 7.65
N THR A 22 -1.48 -3.79 8.00
CA THR A 22 -2.08 -4.06 9.30
C THR A 22 -1.07 -3.82 10.43
N LEU A 23 0.14 -4.37 10.30
CA LEU A 23 1.21 -4.14 11.29
C LEU A 23 1.58 -2.66 11.43
N ALA A 24 1.60 -1.91 10.32
CA ALA A 24 1.89 -0.47 10.34
C ALA A 24 0.77 0.33 11.03
N LEU A 25 -0.49 -0.03 10.81
CA LEU A 25 -1.64 0.59 11.48
C LEU A 25 -1.65 0.29 12.98
N GLU A 26 -1.33 -0.95 13.35
CA GLU A 26 -1.19 -1.36 14.76
C GLU A 26 -0.07 -0.60 15.47
N ASP A 27 1.10 -0.44 14.84
CA ASP A 27 2.23 0.33 15.37
C ASP A 27 1.87 1.82 15.54
N ALA A 28 1.10 2.38 14.60
CA ALA A 28 0.60 3.75 14.67
C ALA A 28 -0.59 3.93 15.65
N GLY A 29 -1.21 2.84 16.12
CA GLY A 29 -2.42 2.88 16.94
C GLY A 29 -3.63 3.46 16.21
N LEU A 30 -3.73 3.27 14.89
CA LEU A 30 -4.79 3.81 14.04
C LEU A 30 -5.79 2.73 13.62
N ASP A 31 -7.06 3.11 13.52
CA ASP A 31 -8.10 2.26 12.93
C ASP A 31 -8.00 2.31 11.40
N PRO A 32 -8.12 1.16 10.68
CA PRO A 32 -8.06 1.16 9.22
C PRO A 32 -9.04 2.13 8.56
N GLY A 33 -10.20 2.38 9.16
CA GLY A 33 -11.22 3.30 8.67
C GLY A 33 -10.85 4.78 8.75
N THR A 34 -9.75 5.15 9.42
CA THR A 34 -9.23 6.53 9.42
C THR A 34 -8.26 6.80 8.28
N VAL A 35 -7.87 5.77 7.51
CA VAL A 35 -6.99 5.95 6.35
C VAL A 35 -7.79 6.52 5.19
N ASP A 36 -7.34 7.64 4.65
CA ASP A 36 -7.97 8.38 3.54
C ASP A 36 -7.13 8.38 2.25
N LEU A 37 -5.89 7.85 2.31
CA LEU A 37 -4.98 7.69 1.17
C LEU A 37 -4.18 6.38 1.26
N ILE A 38 -4.18 5.60 0.18
CA ILE A 38 -3.36 4.39 0.00
C ILE A 38 -2.57 4.52 -1.30
N VAL A 39 -1.25 4.61 -1.21
CA VAL A 39 -0.35 4.68 -2.37
C VAL A 39 0.48 3.41 -2.48
N GLY A 40 0.27 2.64 -3.56
CA GLY A 40 1.03 1.43 -3.84
C GLY A 40 2.37 1.73 -4.52
N GLY A 41 3.47 1.27 -3.94
CA GLY A 41 4.84 1.46 -4.46
C GLY A 41 5.51 0.16 -4.88
N CYS A 42 4.86 -0.66 -5.71
CA CYS A 42 5.33 -2.00 -6.07
C CYS A 42 6.22 -1.99 -7.33
N GLY A 43 7.34 -2.74 -7.29
CA GLY A 43 8.24 -2.86 -8.46
C GLY A 43 7.68 -3.67 -9.62
N VAL A 44 6.68 -4.50 -9.35
CA VAL A 44 5.89 -5.25 -10.34
C VAL A 44 4.40 -5.13 -9.98
N PRO A 45 3.50 -5.02 -10.96
CA PRO A 45 2.06 -5.04 -10.68
C PRO A 45 1.60 -6.45 -10.29
N TYR A 46 0.62 -6.54 -9.39
CA TYR A 46 0.00 -7.82 -9.05
C TYR A 46 -0.79 -8.42 -10.23
N GLN A 47 -1.59 -7.57 -10.89
CA GLN A 47 -2.38 -7.92 -12.07
C GLN A 47 -2.57 -6.68 -12.97
N PRO A 48 -3.06 -6.82 -14.23
CA PRO A 48 -3.24 -5.68 -15.13
C PRO A 48 -4.28 -4.66 -14.64
N LEU A 49 -5.39 -5.16 -14.08
CA LEU A 49 -6.46 -4.36 -13.48
C LEU A 49 -7.28 -5.24 -12.53
N PRO A 50 -7.75 -4.70 -11.39
CA PRO A 50 -7.42 -3.38 -10.83
C PRO A 50 -5.96 -3.26 -10.36
N ALA A 51 -5.57 -2.04 -9.99
CA ALA A 51 -4.28 -1.75 -9.36
C ALA A 51 -4.18 -2.40 -7.96
N SER A 52 -2.97 -2.47 -7.41
CA SER A 52 -2.67 -3.17 -6.16
C SER A 52 -3.24 -2.45 -4.94
N ALA A 53 -3.09 -1.12 -4.85
CA ALA A 53 -3.61 -0.31 -3.75
C ALA A 53 -5.13 -0.43 -3.54
N PRO A 54 -5.99 -0.35 -4.59
CA PRO A 54 -7.42 -0.62 -4.43
C PRO A 54 -7.76 -2.02 -3.89
N LEU A 55 -7.00 -3.05 -4.27
CA LEU A 55 -7.18 -4.40 -3.73
C LEU A 55 -6.82 -4.47 -2.25
N VAL A 56 -5.75 -3.79 -1.84
CA VAL A 56 -5.37 -3.66 -0.43
C VAL A 56 -6.45 -2.90 0.36
N MET A 57 -6.94 -1.78 -0.17
CA MET A 57 -8.04 -1.01 0.43
C MET A 57 -9.26 -1.90 0.73
N GLN A 58 -9.70 -2.66 -0.27
CA GLN A 58 -10.82 -3.59 -0.12
C GLN A 58 -10.53 -4.67 0.94
N ARG A 59 -9.33 -5.25 0.95
CA ARG A 59 -8.93 -6.33 1.86
C ARG A 59 -8.78 -5.87 3.31
N LEU A 60 -8.41 -4.61 3.53
CA LEU A 60 -8.35 -3.97 4.85
C LEU A 60 -9.75 -3.56 5.36
N GLY A 61 -10.81 -3.74 4.55
CA GLY A 61 -12.19 -3.47 4.96
C GLY A 61 -12.59 -2.00 4.93
N LEU A 62 -11.83 -1.15 4.23
CA LEU A 62 -12.22 0.23 4.00
C LEU A 62 -13.44 0.27 3.07
N ALA A 63 -14.35 1.21 3.33
CA ALA A 63 -15.54 1.38 2.51
C ALA A 63 -15.17 1.92 1.12
N ASP A 64 -15.89 1.49 0.08
CA ASP A 64 -15.66 2.01 -1.27
C ASP A 64 -15.78 3.54 -1.29
N GLY A 65 -14.73 4.20 -1.78
CA GLY A 65 -14.66 5.66 -1.85
C GLY A 65 -14.33 6.37 -0.53
N SER A 66 -14.01 5.65 0.56
CA SER A 66 -13.54 6.27 1.81
C SER A 66 -12.11 6.78 1.73
N ALA A 67 -11.31 6.25 0.80
CA ALA A 67 -9.93 6.63 0.58
C ALA A 67 -9.60 6.74 -0.92
N ALA A 68 -8.65 7.60 -1.26
CA ALA A 68 -8.00 7.54 -2.56
C ALA A 68 -7.02 6.36 -2.58
N ALA A 69 -7.08 5.50 -3.60
CA ALA A 69 -6.19 4.34 -3.72
C ALA A 69 -5.62 4.21 -5.13
N PHE A 70 -4.29 4.28 -5.27
CA PHE A 70 -3.62 4.18 -6.57
C PHE A 70 -2.16 3.72 -6.44
N ASP A 71 -1.61 3.18 -7.53
CA ASP A 71 -0.20 2.75 -7.59
C ASP A 71 0.65 3.80 -8.30
N VAL A 72 1.89 3.99 -7.83
CA VAL A 72 2.95 4.69 -8.55
C VAL A 72 4.06 3.71 -8.90
N ASN A 73 4.61 3.82 -10.11
CA ASN A 73 5.63 2.89 -10.59
C ASN A 73 6.93 3.63 -10.95
N SER A 74 7.98 3.35 -10.20
CA SER A 74 9.36 3.74 -10.51
C SER A 74 10.30 2.53 -10.38
N THR A 75 9.83 1.35 -10.80
CA THR A 75 10.54 0.06 -10.68
C THR A 75 10.96 -0.18 -9.22
N CYS A 76 12.24 -0.47 -8.95
CA CYS A 76 12.75 -0.76 -7.61
C CYS A 76 12.73 0.44 -6.66
N LEU A 77 12.47 1.66 -7.17
CA LEU A 77 12.35 2.88 -6.38
C LEU A 77 10.90 3.26 -6.08
N GLY A 78 9.93 2.37 -6.35
CA GLY A 78 8.50 2.63 -6.17
C GLY A 78 8.13 3.17 -4.79
N PHE A 79 8.75 2.66 -3.72
CA PHE A 79 8.52 3.15 -2.36
C PHE A 79 8.91 4.64 -2.19
N LEU A 80 10.05 5.07 -2.71
CA LEU A 80 10.50 6.46 -2.58
C LEU A 80 9.54 7.41 -3.30
N THR A 81 9.12 7.06 -4.50
CA THR A 81 8.14 7.82 -5.27
C THR A 81 6.79 7.87 -4.56
N ALA A 82 6.33 6.74 -4.00
CA ALA A 82 5.08 6.67 -3.23
C ALA A 82 5.15 7.54 -1.98
N PHE A 83 6.26 7.49 -1.25
CA PHE A 83 6.50 8.27 -0.03
C PHE A 83 6.53 9.77 -0.30
N GLU A 84 7.29 10.22 -1.32
CA GLU A 84 7.30 11.64 -1.73
C GLU A 84 5.91 12.11 -2.16
N THR A 85 5.18 11.29 -2.92
CA THR A 85 3.83 11.61 -3.38
C THR A 85 2.87 11.78 -2.20
N ALA A 86 2.87 10.83 -1.26
CA ALA A 86 2.04 10.89 -0.06
C ALA A 86 2.36 12.15 0.77
N GLY A 87 3.65 12.45 1.00
CA GLY A 87 4.06 13.65 1.72
C GLY A 87 3.53 14.95 1.10
N ARG A 88 3.61 15.08 -0.24
CA ARG A 88 3.05 16.23 -0.95
C ARG A 88 1.53 16.34 -0.85
N MET A 89 0.81 15.22 -0.86
CA MET A 89 -0.65 15.24 -0.74
C MET A 89 -1.09 15.65 0.66
N ILE A 90 -0.36 15.21 1.69
CA ILE A 90 -0.55 15.66 3.08
C ILE A 90 -0.30 17.17 3.19
N GLU A 91 0.84 17.65 2.67
CA GLU A 91 1.17 19.08 2.67
C GLU A 91 0.14 19.94 1.92
N ALA A 92 -0.45 19.40 0.86
CA ALA A 92 -1.50 20.06 0.08
C ALA A 92 -2.89 20.00 0.73
N GLY A 93 -3.05 19.31 1.87
CA GLY A 93 -4.34 19.14 2.56
C GLY A 93 -5.33 18.26 1.79
N GLN A 94 -4.82 17.34 0.96
CA GLN A 94 -5.64 16.41 0.17
C GLN A 94 -5.97 15.12 0.93
N CYS A 95 -5.26 14.87 2.03
CA CYS A 95 -5.41 13.76 2.96
C CYS A 95 -4.77 14.15 4.32
N GLY A 96 -5.15 13.51 5.42
CA GLY A 96 -4.54 13.72 6.75
C GLY A 96 -5.37 13.25 7.93
#